data_AF-A0A932Z5A7-F1
#
_entry.id   AF-A0A932Z5A7-F1
#
_cell.length_a   1.000
_cell.length_b   1.000
_cell.length_c   1.000
_cell.angle_alpha   90.00
_cell.angle_beta   90.00
_cell.angle_gamma   90.00
#
_symmetry.space_group_name_H-M   'P 1'
#
loop_
_entity.id
_entity.type
_entity.pdbx_description
1 polymer ?
#
loop_
_entity_poly.entity_id
_entity_poly.type
_entity_poly.pdbx_seq_one_letter_code
_entity_poly.pdbx_strand_id
1 'polypeptide(L)'
;MERPNYWRATASGLIATYMMSVCAYWLVAIRLPPSDPAKLMAFSLGQTTYWMGLAAHYANGMILAMMYARWRDHVPGENPWTKGLWVGVITTVGAQIVGGLVGPQGFFWNRPNAIRGLLTSFIAHLVFGLALAVAYAREEEA
;
A
#
# COMPACT_ATOMS: atom_id res chain seq x y z
N MET A 1 20.31 14.45 -7.05
CA MET A 1 19.01 14.19 -6.39
C MET A 1 18.25 15.50 -6.34
N GLU A 2 17.13 15.59 -7.04
CA GLU A 2 16.21 16.72 -6.88
C GLU A 2 15.61 16.70 -5.46
N ARG A 3 15.21 17.87 -4.97
CA ARG A 3 14.57 17.96 -3.65
C ARG A 3 13.16 17.35 -3.76
N PRO A 4 12.81 16.37 -2.90
CA PRO A 4 11.49 15.75 -2.95
C PRO A 4 10.41 16.78 -2.59
N ASN A 5 9.33 16.80 -3.37
CA ASN A 5 8.12 17.58 -3.04
C ASN A 5 7.24 16.75 -2.10
N TYR A 6 7.41 16.94 -0.79
CA TYR A 6 6.69 16.16 0.21
C TYR A 6 5.19 16.48 0.28
N TRP A 7 4.76 17.66 -0.13
CA TRP A 7 3.34 17.99 -0.19
C TRP A 7 2.64 17.16 -1.27
N ARG A 8 3.23 17.13 -2.47
CA ARG A 8 2.80 16.25 -3.55
C ARG A 8 2.86 14.78 -3.14
N ALA A 9 3.94 14.36 -2.49
CA ALA A 9 4.08 12.99 -2.01
C ALA A 9 2.92 12.61 -1.07
N THR A 10 2.57 13.51 -0.15
CA THR A 10 1.47 13.31 0.79
C THR A 10 0.14 13.14 0.05
N ALA A 11 -0.19 14.04 -0.88
CA ALA A 11 -1.41 13.96 -1.68
C ALA A 11 -1.47 12.66 -2.52
N SER A 12 -0.36 12.30 -3.17
CA SER A 12 -0.24 11.06 -3.94
C SER A 12 -0.41 9.81 -3.05
N GLY A 13 0.13 9.84 -1.83
CA GLY A 13 -0.04 8.78 -0.84
C GLY A 13 -1.49 8.59 -0.40
N LEU A 14 -2.23 9.69 -0.20
CA LEU A 14 -3.67 9.63 0.11
C LEU A 14 -4.45 8.99 -1.04
N ILE A 15 -4.21 9.42 -2.28
CA ILE A 15 -4.86 8.87 -3.48
C ILE A 15 -4.55 7.37 -3.62
N ALA A 16 -3.29 6.99 -3.53
CA ALA A 16 -2.85 5.60 -3.66
C ALA A 16 -3.46 4.70 -2.59
N THR A 17 -3.55 5.20 -1.35
CA THR A 17 -4.13 4.44 -0.23
C THR A 17 -5.63 4.25 -0.40
N TYR A 18 -6.33 5.28 -0.87
CA TYR A 18 -7.75 5.18 -1.20
C TYR A 18 -7.99 4.13 -2.30
N MET A 19 -7.23 4.21 -3.39
CA MET A 19 -7.31 3.25 -4.52
C MET A 19 -7.03 1.81 -4.07
N MET A 20 -5.99 1.61 -3.28
CA MET A 20 -5.67 0.32 -2.67
C MET A 20 -6.80 -0.20 -1.79
N SER A 21 -7.37 0.65 -0.94
CA SER A 21 -8.46 0.28 -0.02
C SER A 21 -9.69 -0.17 -0.79
N VAL A 22 -10.10 0.59 -1.81
CA VAL A 22 -11.23 0.22 -2.69
C VAL A 22 -10.94 -1.08 -3.41
N CYS A 23 -9.74 -1.23 -3.99
CA CYS A 23 -9.33 -2.47 -4.66
C CYS A 23 -9.43 -3.68 -3.72
N ALA A 24 -8.88 -3.57 -2.49
CA ALA A 24 -8.87 -4.65 -1.51
C ALA A 24 -10.28 -5.18 -1.16
N TYR A 25 -11.31 -4.32 -1.16
CA TYR A 25 -12.71 -4.74 -1.03
C TYR A 25 -13.25 -5.38 -2.31
N TRP A 26 -12.93 -4.81 -3.47
CA TRP A 26 -13.48 -5.22 -4.76
C TRP A 26 -12.93 -6.55 -5.29
N LEU A 27 -11.80 -7.04 -4.76
CA LEU A 27 -11.21 -8.32 -5.15
C LEU A 27 -12.12 -9.55 -4.93
N VAL A 28 -13.20 -9.40 -4.14
CA VAL A 28 -14.27 -10.41 -4.05
C VAL A 28 -14.92 -10.70 -5.41
N ALA A 29 -14.98 -9.72 -6.32
CA ALA A 29 -15.56 -9.88 -7.65
C ALA A 29 -14.81 -10.92 -8.50
N ILE A 30 -13.51 -11.11 -8.26
CA ILE A 30 -12.68 -12.14 -8.91
C ILE A 30 -12.43 -13.34 -8.00
N ARG A 31 -13.30 -13.56 -7.00
CA ARG A 31 -13.24 -14.68 -6.05
C ARG A 31 -11.98 -14.70 -5.19
N LEU A 32 -11.35 -13.57 -4.93
CA LEU A 32 -10.31 -13.46 -3.91
C LEU A 32 -10.92 -13.03 -2.56
N PRO A 33 -10.34 -13.45 -1.42
CA PRO A 33 -10.85 -13.01 -0.12
C PRO A 33 -10.71 -11.49 -0.03
N PRO A 34 -11.77 -10.76 0.37
CA PRO A 34 -11.68 -9.33 0.60
C PRO A 34 -10.76 -9.04 1.77
N SER A 35 -10.10 -7.89 1.74
CA SER A 35 -9.30 -7.39 2.85
C SER A 35 -9.78 -6.00 3.26
N ASP A 36 -9.85 -5.76 4.57
CA ASP A 36 -10.25 -4.50 5.17
C ASP A 36 -9.04 -3.92 5.93
N PRO A 37 -8.22 -3.06 5.28
CA PRO A 37 -7.01 -2.52 5.90
C PRO A 37 -7.30 -1.74 7.18
N ALA A 38 -8.43 -1.05 7.26
CA ALA A 38 -8.81 -0.27 8.43
C ALA A 38 -9.08 -1.16 9.64
N LYS A 39 -9.83 -2.27 9.48
CA LYS A 39 -10.01 -3.25 10.55
C LYS A 39 -8.71 -3.92 10.96
N LEU A 40 -7.85 -4.25 9.99
CA LEU A 40 -6.55 -4.87 10.27
C LEU A 40 -5.63 -3.93 11.07
N MET A 41 -5.62 -2.63 10.73
CA MET A 41 -4.86 -1.63 11.47
C MET A 41 -5.46 -1.34 12.85
N ALA A 42 -6.78 -1.27 12.96
CA ALA A 42 -7.45 -1.13 14.24
C ALA A 42 -7.11 -2.28 15.20
N PHE A 43 -7.08 -3.52 14.67
CA PHE A 43 -6.61 -4.67 15.44
C PHE A 43 -5.14 -4.53 15.87
N SER A 44 -4.26 -4.19 14.92
CA SER A 44 -2.81 -4.08 15.15
C SER A 44 -2.45 -3.00 16.19
N LEU A 45 -3.33 -2.02 16.38
CA LEU A 45 -3.21 -0.95 17.38
C LEU A 45 -3.95 -1.26 18.70
N GLY A 46 -4.13 -2.54 19.04
CA GLY A 46 -4.74 -2.97 20.30
C GLY A 46 -6.28 -2.96 20.28
N GLN A 47 -6.88 -3.34 19.15
CA GLN A 47 -8.34 -3.35 18.96
C GLN A 47 -9.01 -1.99 19.14
N THR A 48 -8.38 -0.95 18.60
CA THR A 48 -8.94 0.40 18.62
C THR A 48 -10.15 0.55 17.68
N THR A 49 -10.72 1.75 17.59
CA THR A 49 -11.85 2.06 16.73
C THR A 49 -11.48 1.95 15.25
N TYR A 50 -12.49 1.67 14.41
CA TYR A 50 -12.32 1.59 12.95
C TYR A 50 -11.73 2.86 12.35
N TRP A 51 -12.15 4.04 12.83
CA TRP A 51 -11.65 5.32 12.32
C TRP A 51 -10.16 5.53 12.64
N MET A 52 -9.67 5.05 13.79
CA MET A 52 -8.24 5.09 14.12
C MET A 52 -7.45 4.12 13.24
N GLY A 53 -7.98 2.93 12.97
CA GLY A 53 -7.38 2.01 12.01
C GLY A 53 -7.32 2.58 10.59
N LEU A 54 -8.39 3.25 10.16
CA LEU A 54 -8.43 3.95 8.87
C LEU A 54 -7.40 5.08 8.82
N ALA A 55 -7.34 5.93 9.84
CA ALA A 55 -6.35 7.00 9.94
C ALA A 55 -4.91 6.47 9.92
N ALA A 56 -4.63 5.39 10.64
CA ALA A 56 -3.33 4.73 10.62
C ALA A 56 -2.99 4.14 9.24
N HIS A 57 -3.97 3.57 8.53
CA HIS A 57 -3.76 3.08 7.17
C HIS A 57 -3.37 4.21 6.20
N TYR A 58 -4.07 5.34 6.25
CA TYR A 58 -3.71 6.53 5.46
C TYR A 58 -2.37 7.14 5.88
N ALA A 59 -2.05 7.14 7.18
CA ALA A 59 -0.75 7.58 7.67
C ALA A 59 0.39 6.71 7.09
N ASN A 60 0.23 5.38 7.05
CA ASN A 60 1.19 4.49 6.41
C ASN A 60 1.37 4.83 4.93
N GLY A 61 0.27 5.08 4.22
CA GLY A 61 0.29 5.51 2.83
C GLY A 61 1.08 6.80 2.59
N MET A 62 0.84 7.82 3.42
CA MET A 62 1.58 9.09 3.37
C MET A 62 3.07 8.89 3.65
N ILE A 63 3.42 8.10 4.66
CA ILE A 63 4.82 7.80 5.00
C ILE A 63 5.51 7.08 3.84
N LEU A 64 4.89 6.04 3.28
CA LEU A 64 5.43 5.30 2.13
C LEU A 64 5.57 6.20 0.89
N ALA A 65 4.65 7.14 0.69
CA ALA A 65 4.73 8.09 -0.42
C ALA A 65 5.87 9.09 -0.24
N MET A 66 6.10 9.60 0.97
CA MET A 66 7.25 10.45 1.28
C MET A 66 8.58 9.70 1.11
N MET A 67 8.62 8.43 1.53
CA MET A 67 9.76 7.53 1.29
C MET A 67 10.00 7.33 -0.22
N TYR A 68 8.93 7.09 -0.99
CA TYR A 68 9.01 7.00 -2.45
C TYR A 68 9.56 8.28 -3.06
N ALA A 69 9.05 9.45 -2.69
CA ALA A 69 9.53 10.74 -3.19
C ALA A 69 11.04 10.94 -2.95
N ARG A 70 11.54 10.50 -1.78
CA ARG A 70 12.96 10.58 -1.44
C ARG A 70 13.83 9.56 -2.20
N TRP A 71 13.32 8.36 -2.44
CA TRP A 71 14.10 7.25 -3.03
C TRP A 71 13.72 6.91 -4.47
N ARG A 72 12.89 7.73 -5.14
CA ARG A 72 12.38 7.46 -6.49
C ARG A 72 13.48 7.13 -7.51
N ASP A 73 14.64 7.77 -7.37
CA ASP A 73 15.80 7.61 -8.26
C ASP A 73 16.45 6.22 -8.10
N HIS A 74 16.23 5.54 -6.97
CA HIS A 74 16.73 4.19 -6.69
C HIS A 74 15.70 3.09 -7.01
N VAL A 75 14.45 3.46 -7.26
CA VAL A 75 13.42 2.49 -7.68
C VAL A 75 13.67 2.11 -9.13
N PRO A 76 13.83 0.81 -9.46
CA PRO A 76 14.13 0.40 -10.82
C PRO A 76 13.03 0.81 -11.81
N GLY A 77 13.43 1.09 -13.05
CA GLY A 77 12.55 1.53 -14.12
C GLY A 77 12.70 3.01 -14.46
N GLU A 78 12.50 3.33 -15.73
CA GLU A 78 12.66 4.68 -16.28
C GLU A 78 11.36 5.48 -16.27
N ASN A 79 10.21 4.80 -16.25
CA ASN A 79 8.89 5.43 -16.31
C ASN A 79 8.07 5.20 -15.03
N PRO A 80 7.04 6.02 -14.77
CA PRO A 80 6.21 5.91 -13.56
C PRO A 80 5.56 4.54 -13.39
N TRP A 81 5.17 3.88 -14.48
CA TRP A 81 4.52 2.57 -14.44
C TRP A 81 5.44 1.47 -13.91
N THR A 82 6.66 1.38 -14.46
CA THR A 82 7.67 0.40 -14.03
C THR A 82 8.12 0.63 -12.60
N LYS A 83 8.32 1.90 -12.20
CA LYS A 83 8.58 2.26 -10.80
C LYS A 83 7.40 1.84 -9.90
N GLY A 84 6.17 2.09 -10.33
CA GLY A 84 4.96 1.71 -9.61
C GLY A 84 4.82 0.21 -9.39
N LEU A 85 5.17 -0.61 -10.39
CA LEU A 85 5.23 -2.07 -10.24
C LEU A 85 6.21 -2.47 -9.14
N TRP A 86 7.44 -1.95 -9.16
CA TRP A 86 8.44 -2.24 -8.13
C TRP A 86 8.02 -1.78 -6.74
N VAL A 87 7.44 -0.58 -6.63
CA VAL A 87 6.88 -0.10 -5.36
C VAL A 87 5.79 -1.03 -4.85
N GLY A 88 4.93 -1.54 -5.73
CA GLY A 88 3.89 -2.50 -5.35
C GLY A 88 4.45 -3.83 -4.86
N VAL A 89 5.49 -4.36 -5.53
CA VAL A 89 6.20 -5.56 -5.06
C VAL A 89 6.83 -5.33 -3.68
N ILE A 90 7.60 -4.24 -3.53
CA ILE A 90 8.31 -3.90 -2.29
C ILE A 90 7.33 -3.71 -1.14
N THR A 91 6.24 -2.97 -1.36
CA THR A 91 5.22 -2.74 -0.32
C THR A 91 4.44 -4.01 0.01
N THR A 92 4.22 -4.92 -0.94
CA THR A 92 3.66 -6.25 -0.63
C THR A 92 4.57 -7.00 0.34
N VAL A 93 5.87 -7.08 0.03
CA VAL A 93 6.85 -7.76 0.90
C VAL A 93 6.90 -7.11 2.28
N GLY A 94 6.97 -5.77 2.33
CA GLY A 94 6.94 -5.02 3.58
C GLY A 94 5.67 -5.29 4.39
N ALA A 95 4.51 -5.34 3.75
CA ALA A 95 3.24 -5.65 4.40
C ALA A 95 3.18 -7.08 4.94
N GLN A 96 3.78 -8.06 4.26
CA GLN A 96 3.87 -9.43 4.78
C GLN A 96 4.78 -9.52 6.01
N ILE A 97 5.89 -8.77 6.03
CA ILE A 97 6.80 -8.70 7.18
C ILE A 97 6.09 -8.04 8.36
N VAL A 98 5.57 -6.82 8.17
CA VAL A 98 4.88 -6.07 9.23
C VAL A 98 3.65 -6.81 9.72
N GLY A 99 2.78 -7.26 8.81
CA GLY A 99 1.58 -8.01 9.14
C GLY A 99 1.86 -9.36 9.81
N GLY A 100 3.02 -9.96 9.54
CA GLY A 100 3.50 -11.15 10.25
C GLY A 100 3.87 -10.88 11.71
N LEU A 101 4.38 -9.68 12.01
CA LEU A 101 4.83 -9.28 13.34
C LEU A 101 3.71 -8.70 14.21
N VAL A 102 2.75 -7.97 13.64
CA VAL A 102 1.72 -7.24 14.40
C VAL A 102 0.28 -7.70 14.10
N GLY A 103 0.09 -8.59 13.13
CA GLY A 103 -1.25 -9.00 12.69
C GLY A 103 -1.87 -10.11 13.54
N PRO A 104 -3.22 -10.22 13.54
CA PRO A 104 -3.97 -11.20 14.34
C PRO A 104 -3.63 -12.67 14.03
N GLN A 105 -3.07 -12.91 12.85
CA GLN A 105 -2.93 -14.22 12.25
C GLN A 105 -1.45 -14.57 11.97
N GLY A 106 -0.50 -13.75 12.43
CA GLY A 106 0.93 -13.92 12.16
C GLY A 106 1.27 -13.94 10.67
N PHE A 107 2.38 -14.59 10.30
CA PHE A 107 2.83 -14.73 8.91
C PHE A 107 1.80 -15.48 8.03
N PHE A 108 1.71 -15.10 6.74
CA PHE A 108 0.69 -15.62 5.81
C PHE A 108 0.71 -17.15 5.65
N TRP A 109 1.86 -17.82 5.86
CA TRP A 109 2.00 -19.27 5.73
C TRP A 109 1.17 -20.06 6.76
N ASN A 110 0.80 -19.43 7.88
CA ASN A 110 0.03 -20.07 8.95
C ASN A 110 -1.49 -19.96 8.74
N ARG A 111 -1.94 -19.42 7.60
CA ARG A 111 -3.35 -19.08 7.36
C ARG A 111 -4.01 -20.08 6.40
N PRO A 112 -5.27 -20.47 6.65
CA PRO A 112 -6.05 -21.18 5.64
C PRO A 112 -6.17 -20.30 4.39
N ASN A 113 -5.94 -20.90 3.21
CA ASN A 113 -5.88 -20.20 1.93
C ASN A 113 -4.76 -19.15 1.80
N ALA A 114 -3.60 -19.36 2.44
CA ALA A 114 -2.42 -18.49 2.40
C ALA A 114 -2.12 -17.87 1.03
N ILE A 115 -2.14 -18.69 -0.04
CA ILE A 115 -1.88 -18.24 -1.42
C ILE A 115 -2.89 -17.20 -1.89
N ARG A 116 -4.19 -17.42 -1.63
CA ARG A 116 -5.25 -16.48 -2.03
C ARG A 116 -5.14 -15.17 -1.26
N GLY A 117 -4.81 -15.23 0.03
CA GLY A 117 -4.56 -14.04 0.84
C GLY A 117 -3.33 -13.26 0.37
N LEU A 118 -2.26 -13.96 0.00
CA LEU A 118 -1.07 -13.35 -0.59
C LEU A 118 -1.40 -12.67 -1.92
N LEU A 119 -2.18 -13.31 -2.80
CA LEU A 119 -2.63 -12.72 -4.06
C LEU A 119 -3.50 -11.47 -3.83
N THR A 120 -4.42 -11.50 -2.86
CA THR A 120 -5.19 -10.31 -2.47
C THR A 120 -4.25 -9.16 -2.08
N SER A 121 -3.30 -9.44 -1.18
CA SER A 121 -2.33 -8.45 -0.72
C SER A 121 -1.50 -7.93 -1.90
N PHE A 122 -1.01 -8.81 -2.76
CA PHE A 122 -0.16 -8.44 -3.88
C PHE A 122 -0.88 -7.52 -4.86
N ILE A 123 -2.11 -7.86 -5.27
CA ILE A 123 -2.89 -7.03 -6.20
C ILE A 123 -3.20 -5.67 -5.58
N ALA A 124 -3.61 -5.61 -4.32
CA ALA A 124 -3.90 -4.36 -3.64
C ALA A 124 -2.66 -3.44 -3.58
N HIS A 125 -1.49 -3.98 -3.25
CA HIS A 125 -0.25 -3.20 -3.20
C HIS A 125 0.30 -2.85 -4.59
N LEU A 126 0.07 -3.68 -5.62
CA LEU A 126 0.35 -3.27 -7.00
C LEU A 126 -0.47 -2.05 -7.40
N VAL A 127 -1.77 -2.02 -7.05
CA VAL A 127 -2.62 -0.84 -7.27
C VAL A 127 -2.09 0.36 -6.50
N PHE A 128 -1.68 0.19 -5.23
CA PHE A 128 -1.03 1.24 -4.46
C PHE A 128 0.21 1.80 -5.18
N GLY A 129 1.15 0.93 -5.57
CA GLY A 129 2.41 1.34 -6.17
C GLY A 129 2.22 2.06 -7.50
N LEU A 130 1.34 1.54 -8.36
CA LEU A 130 1.00 2.16 -9.64
C LEU A 130 0.33 3.52 -9.44
N ALA A 131 -0.68 3.61 -8.57
CA ALA A 131 -1.38 4.85 -8.29
C ALA A 131 -0.44 5.92 -7.71
N LEU A 132 0.44 5.53 -6.77
CA LEU A 132 1.41 6.42 -6.15
C LEU A 132 2.39 6.97 -7.19
N ALA A 133 3.04 6.11 -7.96
CA ALA A 133 4.06 6.54 -8.91
C ALA A 133 3.47 7.41 -10.02
N VAL A 134 2.28 7.07 -10.54
CA VAL A 134 1.59 7.85 -11.57
C VAL A 134 1.10 9.19 -11.01
N ALA A 135 0.46 9.21 -9.83
CA ALA A 135 -0.02 10.45 -9.24
C ALA A 135 1.13 11.42 -8.94
N TYR A 136 2.25 10.90 -8.43
CA TYR A 136 3.42 11.72 -8.13
C TYR A 136 4.11 12.29 -9.37
N ALA A 137 4.09 11.54 -10.49
CA ALA A 137 4.72 11.96 -11.75
C ALA A 137 3.88 13.00 -12.53
N ARG A 138 2.54 12.86 -12.56
CA ARG A 138 1.67 13.76 -13.34
C ARG A 138 1.69 15.21 -12.86
N GLU A 139 1.94 15.44 -11.58
CA GLU A 139 2.13 16.78 -11.02
C GLU A 139 3.55 17.36 -11.26
N GLU A 140 4.44 16.68 -12.00
CA GLU A 140 5.66 17.30 -12.56
C GLU A 140 5.43 17.95 -13.92
N GLU A 141 4.37 17.53 -14.63
CA GLU A 141 4.06 17.97 -15.99
C GLU A 141 3.09 19.17 -16.04
N ALA A 142 2.54 19.57 -14.89
CA ALA A 142 1.56 20.65 -14.72
C ALA A 142 2.19 21.87 -14.04
#